data_AF-A0A1J5QKK9-F1
#
_entry.id   AF-A0A1J5QKK9-F1
#
_cell.length_a   1.000
_cell.length_b   1.000
_cell.length_c   1.000
_cell.angle_alpha   90.00
_cell.angle_beta   90.00
_cell.angle_gamma   90.00
#
_symmetry.space_group_name_H-M   'P 1'
#
loop_
_entity.id
_entity.type
_entity.pdbx_description
1 polymer ?
#
loop_
_entity_poly.entity_id
_entity_poly.type
_entity_poly.pdbx_seq_one_letter_code
_entity_poly.pdbx_strand_id
1 'polypeptide(L)' 'MIFLNPHGAPELACDHCGCRWFDRTDGNTCHECGAEVTPENLAEFAMALARFSVERAQTPLQP' A
#
# COMPACT_ATOMS: atom_id res chain seq x y z
N MET A 1 5.34 -0.75 5.92
CA MET A 1 4.16 -0.52 6.79
C MET A 1 2.96 -0.19 5.94
N ILE A 2 1.74 -0.54 6.39
CA ILE A 2 0.48 -0.27 5.69
C ILE A 2 -0.41 0.60 6.58
N PHE A 3 -1.04 1.62 6.01
CA PHE A 3 -2.00 2.48 6.70
C PHE A 3 -3.23 2.73 5.81
N LEU A 4 -4.31 3.22 6.42
CA LEU A 4 -5.52 3.60 5.67
C LEU A 4 -5.48 5.09 5.35
N ASN A 5 -5.75 5.44 4.10
CA ASN A 5 -5.90 6.84 3.71
C ASN A 5 -7.27 7.40 4.20
N PRO A 6 -7.53 8.71 4.05
CA PRO A 6 -8.79 9.32 4.49
C PRO A 6 -10.06 8.73 3.85
N HIS A 7 -9.92 8.02 2.72
CA HIS A 7 -11.00 7.32 2.04
C HIS A 7 -11.09 5.83 2.42
N GLY A 8 -10.31 5.39 3.41
CA GLY A 8 -10.27 4.02 3.90
C GLY A 8 -9.50 3.05 3.02
N ALA A 9 -8.84 3.51 1.95
CA ALA A 9 -8.04 2.63 1.09
C ALA A 9 -6.69 2.32 1.74
N PRO A 10 -6.21 1.07 1.71
CA PRO A 10 -4.88 0.74 2.19
C PRO A 10 -3.81 1.37 1.28
N GLU A 11 -2.78 1.93 1.90
CA GLU A 11 -1.61 2.51 1.25
C GLU A 11 -0.32 1.95 1.87
N LEU A 12 0.68 1.74 1.03
CA LEU A 12 2.02 1.31 1.45
C LEU A 12 2.87 2.53 1.81
N ALA A 13 3.62 2.43 2.91
CA ALA A 13 4.68 3.36 3.28
C ALA A 13 5.97 2.62 3.65
N CYS A 14 7.10 3.27 3.37
CA CYS A 14 8.43 2.78 3.71
C CYS A 14 8.58 2.66 5.22
N ASP A 15 9.09 1.53 5.72
CA ASP A 15 9.32 1.32 7.15
C ASP A 15 10.43 2.18 7.74
N HIS A 16 11.31 2.72 6.89
CA HIS A 16 12.46 3.50 7.35
C HIS A 16 12.17 5.00 7.42
N CYS A 17 11.56 5.59 6.38
CA CYS A 17 11.32 7.03 6.32
C CYS A 17 9.83 7.43 6.24
N GLY A 18 8.91 6.48 6.10
CA GLY A 18 7.48 6.77 5.98
C GLY A 18 7.06 7.34 4.62
N CYS A 19 7.99 7.46 3.65
CA CYS A 19 7.69 7.86 2.27
C CYS A 19 6.64 6.93 1.65
N ARG A 20 5.83 7.45 0.73
CA ARG A 20 4.83 6.68 -0.05
C ARG A 20 5.21 6.54 -1.52
N TRP A 21 6.44 6.93 -1.85
CA TRP A 21 6.94 7.00 -3.21
C TRP A 21 7.92 5.87 -3.43
N PHE A 22 7.61 4.97 -4.36
CA PHE A 22 8.40 3.78 -4.62
C PHE A 22 8.82 3.71 -6.09
N ASP A 23 10.08 3.40 -6.34
CA ASP A 23 10.55 3.04 -7.67
C ASP A 23 10.18 1.58 -7.97
N ARG A 24 9.46 1.38 -9.06
CA ARG A 24 8.96 0.07 -9.50
C ARG A 24 9.76 -0.52 -10.64
N THR A 25 10.76 0.21 -11.13
CA THR A 25 11.61 -0.20 -12.25
C THR A 25 12.68 -1.18 -11.78
N ASP A 26 13.32 -0.88 -10.63
CA ASP A 26 14.51 -1.58 -10.14
C ASP A 26 14.31 -2.24 -8.75
N GLY A 27 13.10 -2.73 -8.45
CA GLY A 27 12.90 -3.66 -7.31
C GLY A 27 12.04 -3.19 -6.13
N ASN A 28 11.04 -2.32 -6.36
CA ASN A 28 10.15 -1.82 -5.30
C ASN A 28 10.92 -1.22 -4.11
N THR A 29 11.71 -0.18 -4.37
CA THR A 29 12.49 0.53 -3.36
C THR A 29 11.86 1.89 -3.03
N CYS A 30 11.98 2.39 -1.80
CA CYS A 30 11.55 3.76 -1.49
C CYS A 30 12.43 4.73 -2.28
N HIS A 31 11.78 5.64 -3.00
CA HIS A 31 12.46 6.63 -3.83
C HIS A 31 13.30 7.62 -3.01
N GLU A 32 12.94 7.86 -1.75
CA GLU A 32 13.61 8.83 -0.88
C GLU A 32 14.86 8.25 -0.20
N CYS A 33 14.77 7.04 0.35
CA CYS A 33 15.85 6.46 1.15
C CYS A 33 16.50 5.20 0.56
N GLY A 34 15.98 4.69 -0.56
CA GLY A 34 16.48 3.49 -1.25
C GLY A 34 16.15 2.17 -0.56
N ALA A 35 15.45 2.17 0.58
CA ALA A 35 15.11 0.94 1.29
C ALA A 35 14.17 0.06 0.45
N GLU A 36 14.50 -1.22 0.32
CA GLU A 36 13.65 -2.21 -0.34
C GLU A 36 12.34 -2.43 0.44
N VAL A 37 11.23 -2.54 -0.29
CA VAL A 37 9.99 -3.02 0.30
C VAL A 37 10.12 -4.52 0.52
N THR A 38 9.97 -4.94 1.77
CA THR A 38 10.10 -6.35 2.10
C THR A 38 9.00 -7.19 1.45
N PRO A 39 9.28 -8.47 1.11
CA PRO A 39 8.26 -9.38 0.59
C PRO A 39 7.03 -9.50 1.49
N GLU A 40 7.23 -9.45 2.82
CA GLU A 40 6.15 -9.49 3.81
C GLU A 40 5.22 -8.27 3.66
N ASN A 41 5.78 -7.07 3.52
CA ASN A 41 4.97 -5.86 3.31
C ASN A 41 4.18 -5.92 1.99
N LEU A 42 4.77 -6.48 0.93
CA LEU A 42 4.07 -6.67 -0.34
C LEU A 42 2.90 -7.65 -0.20
N ALA A 43 3.11 -8.76 0.53
CA ALA A 43 2.08 -9.75 0.79
C ALA A 43 0.93 -9.19 1.63
N GLU A 44 1.26 -8.50 2.73
CA GLU A 44 0.27 -7.82 3.58
C GLU A 44 -0.51 -6.76 2.79
N PHE A 45 0.16 -6.01 1.91
CA PHE A 45 -0.48 -4.97 1.10
C PHE A 45 -1.42 -5.58 0.07
N ALA A 46 -1.03 -6.67 -0.58
CA ALA A 46 -1.88 -7.40 -1.51
C ALA A 46 -3.16 -7.94 -0.81
N MET A 47 -3.03 -8.47 0.41
CA MET A 47 -4.18 -8.93 1.21
C MET A 47 -5.12 -7.77 1.57
N ALA A 48 -4.55 -6.64 2.01
CA ALA A 48 -5.32 -5.45 2.34
C ALA A 48 -6.10 -4.91 1.12
N LEU A 49 -5.46 -4.85 -0.05
CA LEU A 49 -6.11 -4.43 -1.30
C LEU A 49 -7.24 -5.37 -1.71
N ALA A 50 -7.04 -6.69 -1.58
CA ALA A 50 -8.07 -7.68 -1.88
C ALA A 50 -9.30 -7.49 -0.98
N ARG A 51 -9.08 -7.31 0.33
CA ARG A 51 -10.16 -7.05 1.29
C ARG A 51 -10.90 -5.76 0.96
N PHE A 52 -10.19 -4.66 0.76
CA PHE A 52 -10.80 -3.37 0.42
C PHE A 52 -11.62 -3.44 -0.87
N SER A 53 -11.16 -4.20 -1.87
CA SER A 53 -11.88 -4.40 -3.13
C SER A 53 -13.21 -5.13 -2.94
N VAL A 54 -13.24 -6.16 -2.09
CA VAL A 54 -14.48 -6.87 -1.73
C VAL A 54 -15.45 -5.94 -0.99
N GLU A 55 -14.96 -5.20 0.00
CA GLU A 55 -15.78 -4.25 0.78
C GLU A 55 -16.39 -3.15 -0.11
N ARG A 56 -15.62 -2.63 -1.07
CA ARG A 56 -16.11 -1.65 -2.07
C ARG A 56 -17.09 -2.23 -3.06
N ALA A 57 -16.98 -3.51 -3.43
CA ALA A 57 -17.93 -4.16 -4.31
C ALA A 57 -19.28 -4.42 -3.63
N GLN A 58 -19.28 -4.59 -2.30
CA GLN A 58 -20.48 -4.82 -1.48
C GLN A 58 -21.16 -3.53 -1.03
N THR A 59 -20.44 -2.40 -1.04
CA THR A 59 -20.97 -1.09 -0.68
C THR A 59 -21.41 -0.35 -1.95
N PRO A 60 -22.70 -0.05 -2.15
CA PRO A 60 -23.12 0.78 -3.27
C PRO A 60 -22.36 2.11 -3.23
N LEU A 61 -21.83 2.57 -4.37
CA LEU A 61 -21.32 3.92 -4.51
C LEU A 61 -22.40 4.88 -3.99
N GLN A 62 -22.14 5.54 -2.86
CA GLN A 62 -22.98 6.65 -2.45
C GLN A 62 -22.84 7.73 -3.53
N PRO A 63 -23.96 8.20 -4.11
CA PRO A 63 -23.94 9.17 -5.20
C PRO A 63 -23.31 10.51 -4.80
#